data_AF-A0A6A5C2W6-F1
#
_entry.id   AF-A0A6A5C2W6-F1
#
_cell.length_a   1.000
_cell.length_b   1.000
_cell.length_c   1.000
_cell.angle_alpha   90.00
_cell.angle_beta   90.00
_cell.angle_gamma   90.00
#
_symmetry.space_group_name_H-M   'P 1'
#
loop_
_entity.id
_entity.type
_entity.pdbx_description
1 polymer ?
#
loop_
_entity_poly.entity_id
_entity_poly.type
_entity_poly.pdbx_seq_one_letter_code
_entity_poly.pdbx_strand_id
1 'polypeptide(L)'
;MDNYWHVYNVLNLTSSINSTDCSIFNSTFDIKAYHRVIFSYPVTFDTSVPFPLSSPSFVIENDQWFMQKLFFGIISDEILMNIFSKLASPKCYSSYNSYLGVFHYNDVSKYWDLILKDSMLFIVIASCLLFYILLITSFRKSLAMKRRLFAPFIGPFCMMIICLVYIEPILMSLFKHVGKNIIPFIPIPNLFISLLSASYIVVSIRFYYLRNLYQIRTGLDEKMKNNKMNNMRIYRIFVQPYVTLSLVIIITCIVFGIWFGIFYGILESIIIERFGRFEWTLQFDASLLALTTQFAFLSLFSILCLFVDAFFNLKKIRKHGLYYYFMFDDPFYMRVDIISQLLIFLTSILVILDIFVWNTLIINRIGITLFFLFSLMLFGGNIILVEFLISIKNRKVKTFCVNSTIDQLSLLETEWMEYMKDFNFRELQKKYATNEFSVENYLLFEDLEKLERKQRVTFDDMTYLSTNYFSHLAPYSINLPAFCYTQFTLLLGNLTLNPNETISFSELEAIKTQVITNNLDTYSRLILTDECKKWKEVSMLQQELNIVHKKV
;
A
#
# COMPACT_ATOMS: atom_id res chain seq x y z
N MET A 1 -40.16 -44.01 -14.51
CA MET A 1 -40.29 -44.61 -13.15
C MET A 1 -38.95 -45.15 -12.64
N ASP A 2 -38.06 -45.65 -13.51
CA ASP A 2 -36.78 -46.25 -13.08
C ASP A 2 -35.83 -45.29 -12.35
N ASN A 3 -35.81 -44.00 -12.71
CA ASN A 3 -35.04 -42.98 -11.97
C ASN A 3 -35.57 -42.76 -10.53
N TYR A 4 -36.85 -43.01 -10.27
CA TYR A 4 -37.44 -42.83 -8.93
C TYR A 4 -37.07 -43.98 -7.99
N TRP A 5 -37.03 -45.20 -8.49
CA TRP A 5 -36.67 -46.39 -7.70
C TRP A 5 -35.18 -46.38 -7.29
N HIS A 6 -34.32 -45.84 -8.16
CA HIS A 6 -32.90 -45.67 -7.85
C HIS A 6 -32.61 -44.55 -6.84
N VAL A 7 -33.31 -43.42 -6.89
CA VAL A 7 -33.22 -42.36 -5.85
C VAL A 7 -33.65 -42.89 -4.49
N TYR A 8 -34.76 -43.64 -4.45
CA TYR A 8 -35.25 -44.23 -3.20
C TYR A 8 -34.25 -45.23 -2.59
N ASN A 9 -33.61 -46.07 -3.40
CA ASN A 9 -32.55 -46.97 -2.92
C ASN A 9 -31.30 -46.24 -2.43
N VAL A 10 -30.92 -45.14 -3.08
CA VAL A 10 -29.83 -44.26 -2.63
C VAL A 10 -30.16 -43.61 -1.28
N LEU A 11 -31.41 -43.15 -1.09
CA LEU A 11 -31.89 -42.59 0.17
C LEU A 11 -31.93 -43.64 1.30
N ASN A 12 -32.29 -44.89 0.98
CA ASN A 12 -32.29 -46.01 1.93
C ASN A 12 -30.86 -46.51 2.28
N LEU A 13 -29.92 -46.41 1.34
CA LEU A 13 -28.50 -46.75 1.56
C LEU A 13 -27.77 -45.69 2.41
N THR A 14 -28.15 -44.42 2.32
CA THR A 14 -27.49 -43.31 3.03
C THR A 14 -28.01 -43.07 4.44
N SER A 15 -29.18 -43.60 4.79
CA SER A 15 -29.76 -43.50 6.14
C SER A 15 -29.14 -44.48 7.14
N SER A 16 -28.58 -45.61 6.68
CA SER A 16 -28.08 -46.69 7.56
C SER A 16 -26.56 -46.71 7.79
N ILE A 17 -25.79 -45.86 7.09
CA ILE A 17 -24.32 -45.93 7.12
C ILE A 17 -23.73 -44.64 7.72
N ASN A 18 -22.98 -44.79 8.83
CA ASN A 18 -22.23 -43.72 9.51
C ASN A 18 -20.96 -43.29 8.75
N SER A 19 -20.53 -44.03 7.73
CA SER A 19 -19.49 -43.61 6.80
C SER A 19 -20.09 -42.89 5.58
N THR A 20 -19.54 -41.72 5.26
CA THR A 20 -19.87 -40.99 4.02
C THR A 20 -19.25 -41.73 2.84
N ASP A 21 -20.03 -42.58 2.17
CA ASP A 21 -19.60 -43.22 0.93
C ASP A 21 -19.80 -42.24 -0.24
N CYS A 22 -18.69 -41.72 -0.78
CA CYS A 22 -18.70 -40.80 -1.92
C CYS A 22 -18.73 -41.56 -3.27
N SER A 23 -18.83 -42.89 -3.27
CA SER A 23 -18.95 -43.71 -4.50
C SER A 23 -20.18 -43.37 -5.33
N ILE A 24 -21.17 -42.70 -4.73
CA ILE A 24 -22.38 -42.22 -5.41
C ILE A 24 -22.05 -41.28 -6.59
N PHE A 25 -20.95 -40.54 -6.50
CA PHE A 25 -20.45 -39.66 -7.56
C PHE A 25 -19.79 -40.43 -8.73
N ASN A 26 -19.51 -41.73 -8.55
CA ASN A 26 -19.02 -42.62 -9.61
C ASN A 26 -20.15 -43.43 -10.29
N SER A 27 -21.38 -43.38 -9.77
CA SER A 27 -22.50 -44.15 -10.33
C SER A 27 -23.15 -43.45 -11.52
N THR A 28 -23.74 -44.23 -12.43
CA THR A 28 -24.38 -43.84 -13.72
C THR A 28 -25.59 -42.92 -13.61
N PHE A 29 -25.76 -42.22 -12.50
CA PHE A 29 -26.81 -41.24 -12.31
C PHE A 29 -26.70 -40.15 -13.38
N ASP A 30 -27.81 -39.78 -14.04
CA ASP A 30 -27.78 -38.62 -14.95
C ASP A 30 -27.47 -37.38 -14.10
N ILE A 31 -26.24 -36.92 -14.28
CA ILE A 31 -25.59 -35.92 -13.46
C ILE A 31 -26.39 -34.59 -13.47
N LYS A 32 -27.13 -34.31 -14.54
CA LYS A 32 -28.08 -33.19 -14.62
C LYS A 32 -29.18 -33.25 -13.57
N ALA A 33 -29.68 -34.44 -13.26
CA ALA A 33 -30.73 -34.63 -12.26
C ALA A 33 -30.21 -34.32 -10.85
N TYR A 34 -28.94 -34.62 -10.57
CA TYR A 34 -28.32 -34.36 -9.28
C TYR A 34 -28.05 -32.86 -9.03
N HIS A 35 -27.48 -32.17 -10.03
CA HIS A 35 -27.30 -30.72 -9.96
C HIS A 35 -28.64 -29.97 -9.86
N ARG A 36 -29.69 -30.46 -10.56
CA ARG A 36 -31.04 -29.93 -10.37
C ARG A 36 -31.49 -30.11 -8.92
N VAL A 37 -31.45 -31.31 -8.35
CA VAL A 37 -31.92 -31.58 -6.98
C VAL A 37 -31.20 -30.74 -5.91
N ILE A 38 -29.89 -30.51 -6.04
CA ILE A 38 -29.13 -29.71 -5.06
C ILE A 38 -29.49 -28.22 -5.12
N PHE A 39 -29.65 -27.67 -6.32
CA PHE A 39 -29.81 -26.23 -6.52
C PHE A 39 -31.26 -25.80 -6.80
N SER A 40 -32.17 -26.74 -7.06
CA SER A 40 -33.62 -26.53 -7.10
C SER A 40 -34.23 -26.48 -5.71
N TYR A 41 -33.45 -26.75 -4.66
CA TYR A 41 -33.91 -26.54 -3.29
C TYR A 41 -34.02 -25.03 -3.06
N PRO A 42 -35.23 -24.48 -2.94
CA PRO A 42 -35.35 -23.09 -2.56
C PRO A 42 -34.90 -22.98 -1.12
N VAL A 43 -33.85 -22.20 -0.88
CA VAL A 43 -33.50 -21.70 0.45
C VAL A 43 -34.70 -20.85 0.90
N THR A 44 -35.68 -21.49 1.52
CA THR A 44 -36.89 -20.92 2.14
C THR A 44 -37.49 -19.75 1.37
N PHE A 45 -38.34 -20.01 0.36
CA PHE A 45 -39.30 -19.00 -0.04
C PHE A 45 -40.30 -18.82 1.10
N ASP A 46 -40.33 -17.62 1.66
CA ASP A 46 -41.44 -17.18 2.52
C ASP A 46 -42.71 -17.19 1.65
N THR A 47 -43.59 -18.15 1.91
CA THR A 47 -44.83 -18.36 1.14
C THR A 47 -45.83 -17.22 1.30
N SER A 48 -45.53 -16.22 2.14
CA SER A 48 -46.39 -15.06 2.38
C SER A 48 -46.31 -13.98 1.30
N VAL A 49 -45.33 -14.04 0.38
CA VAL A 49 -45.19 -13.03 -0.69
C VAL A 49 -45.75 -13.59 -2.01
N PRO A 50 -46.81 -12.99 -2.60
CA PRO A 50 -47.38 -13.46 -3.86
C PRO A 50 -46.38 -13.23 -5.01
N PHE A 51 -46.20 -14.28 -5.82
CA PHE A 51 -45.33 -14.26 -7.00
C PHE A 51 -45.81 -13.23 -8.04
N PRO A 52 -44.93 -12.40 -8.62
CA PRO A 52 -45.27 -11.62 -9.80
C PRO A 52 -45.40 -12.55 -11.01
N LEU A 53 -46.65 -12.86 -11.39
CA LEU A 53 -47.04 -13.80 -12.45
C LEU A 53 -46.72 -13.34 -13.89
N SER A 54 -46.05 -12.21 -14.10
CA SER A 54 -45.96 -11.56 -15.43
C SER A 54 -44.55 -11.46 -16.03
N SER A 55 -43.58 -12.24 -15.55
CA SER A 55 -42.25 -12.32 -16.16
C SER A 55 -42.16 -13.53 -17.13
N PRO A 56 -42.29 -13.35 -18.46
CA PRO A 56 -42.21 -14.45 -19.44
C PRO A 56 -40.82 -15.09 -19.55
N SER A 57 -39.81 -14.57 -18.84
CA SER A 57 -38.44 -15.08 -18.82
C SER A 57 -38.17 -16.14 -17.73
N PHE A 58 -39.15 -16.43 -16.87
CA PHE A 58 -39.11 -17.59 -15.97
C PHE A 58 -40.19 -18.59 -16.40
N VAL A 59 -39.87 -19.38 -17.42
CA VAL A 59 -40.54 -20.68 -17.58
C VAL A 59 -40.04 -21.52 -16.42
N ILE A 60 -40.79 -21.49 -15.31
CA ILE A 60 -40.74 -22.58 -14.34
C ILE A 60 -41.27 -23.78 -15.14
N GLU A 61 -40.35 -24.56 -15.74
CA GLU A 61 -40.62 -25.97 -15.98
C GLU A 61 -41.17 -26.47 -14.65
N ASN A 62 -42.45 -26.84 -14.64
CA ASN A 62 -43.20 -27.21 -13.46
C ASN A 62 -42.42 -28.31 -12.73
N ASP A 63 -41.58 -27.91 -11.78
CA ASP A 63 -40.46 -28.72 -11.33
C ASP A 63 -41.03 -29.94 -10.63
N GLN A 64 -40.72 -31.12 -11.15
CA GLN A 64 -41.16 -32.43 -10.63
C GLN A 64 -40.86 -32.59 -9.13
N TRP A 65 -39.96 -31.76 -8.59
CA TRP A 65 -39.61 -31.67 -7.18
C TRP A 65 -40.68 -30.97 -6.32
N PHE A 66 -41.29 -29.89 -6.81
CA PHE A 66 -42.46 -29.27 -6.17
C PHE A 66 -43.61 -30.28 -6.12
N MET A 67 -43.80 -31.04 -7.21
CA MET A 67 -44.74 -32.15 -7.26
C MET A 67 -44.35 -33.31 -6.31
N GLN A 68 -43.06 -33.61 -6.09
CA GLN A 68 -42.64 -34.60 -5.08
C GLN A 68 -42.96 -34.15 -3.65
N LYS A 69 -42.77 -32.87 -3.32
CA LYS A 69 -43.13 -32.33 -1.99
C LYS A 69 -44.65 -32.34 -1.78
N LEU A 70 -45.41 -32.09 -2.84
CA LEU A 70 -46.89 -32.08 -2.84
C LEU A 70 -47.51 -33.48 -2.86
N PHE A 71 -46.94 -34.45 -3.59
CA PHE A 71 -47.49 -35.80 -3.72
C PHE A 71 -46.99 -36.79 -2.68
N PHE A 72 -45.76 -36.65 -2.18
CA PHE A 72 -45.14 -37.70 -1.37
C PHE A 72 -45.06 -37.45 0.11
N GLY A 73 -45.28 -36.25 0.68
CA GLY A 73 -45.59 -35.99 2.11
C GLY A 73 -44.81 -36.71 3.24
N ILE A 74 -43.80 -37.53 2.94
CA ILE A 74 -43.33 -38.63 3.80
C ILE A 74 -41.85 -38.46 4.17
N ILE A 75 -41.11 -37.59 3.48
CA ILE A 75 -39.72 -37.30 3.86
C ILE A 75 -39.73 -36.11 4.82
N SER A 76 -39.45 -36.36 6.10
CA SER A 76 -39.28 -35.29 7.08
C SER A 76 -38.13 -34.37 6.66
N ASP A 77 -38.30 -33.07 6.85
CA ASP A 77 -37.25 -32.06 6.53
C ASP A 77 -35.91 -32.41 7.20
N GLU A 78 -35.93 -33.11 8.34
CA GLU A 78 -34.76 -33.57 9.07
C GLU A 78 -33.93 -34.64 8.31
N ILE A 79 -34.60 -35.63 7.72
CA ILE A 79 -33.92 -36.66 6.90
C ILE A 79 -33.26 -35.98 5.70
N LEU A 80 -33.97 -35.04 5.08
CA LEU A 80 -33.49 -34.31 3.92
C LEU A 80 -32.29 -33.42 4.27
N MET A 81 -32.33 -32.69 5.38
CA MET A 81 -31.20 -31.90 5.88
C MET A 81 -30.00 -32.77 6.23
N ASN A 82 -30.21 -33.98 6.75
CA ASN A 82 -29.14 -34.94 7.04
C ASN A 82 -28.51 -35.50 5.75
N ILE A 83 -29.30 -35.70 4.70
CA ILE A 83 -28.77 -36.07 3.38
C ILE A 83 -27.98 -34.90 2.79
N PHE A 84 -28.51 -33.67 2.85
CA PHE A 84 -27.80 -32.48 2.37
C PHE A 84 -26.49 -32.25 3.13
N SER A 85 -26.45 -32.46 4.45
CA SER A 85 -25.23 -32.31 5.25
C SER A 85 -24.19 -33.38 4.91
N LYS A 86 -24.61 -34.64 4.66
CA LYS A 86 -23.74 -35.71 4.18
C LYS A 86 -23.21 -35.46 2.76
N LEU A 87 -24.05 -34.96 1.85
CA LEU A 87 -23.66 -34.59 0.49
C LEU A 87 -22.77 -33.34 0.46
N ALA A 88 -22.91 -32.44 1.43
CA ALA A 88 -22.05 -31.29 1.64
C ALA A 88 -20.77 -31.61 2.44
N SER A 89 -20.54 -32.88 2.81
CA SER A 89 -19.36 -33.30 3.57
C SER A 89 -18.06 -32.94 2.82
N PRO A 90 -17.06 -32.31 3.49
CA PRO A 90 -15.77 -31.97 2.90
C PRO A 90 -15.04 -33.17 2.27
N LYS A 91 -15.29 -34.39 2.78
CA LYS A 91 -14.69 -35.64 2.26
C LYS A 91 -15.18 -36.00 0.86
N CYS A 92 -16.44 -35.68 0.53
CA CYS A 92 -16.99 -35.87 -0.81
C CYS A 92 -16.78 -34.65 -1.71
N TYR A 93 -16.29 -33.55 -1.14
CA TYR A 93 -16.10 -32.26 -1.82
C TYR A 93 -14.93 -32.29 -2.83
N SER A 94 -13.91 -33.15 -2.64
CA SER A 94 -12.82 -33.27 -3.62
C SER A 94 -13.31 -33.96 -4.91
N SER A 95 -14.12 -35.01 -4.80
CA SER A 95 -14.80 -35.64 -5.95
C SER A 95 -15.81 -34.68 -6.60
N TYR A 96 -16.47 -33.84 -5.80
CA TYR A 96 -17.37 -32.78 -6.27
C TYR A 96 -16.64 -31.67 -7.05
N ASN A 97 -15.38 -31.35 -6.73
CA ASN A 97 -14.57 -30.39 -7.51
C ASN A 97 -14.09 -30.96 -8.86
N SER A 98 -13.69 -32.23 -8.92
CA SER A 98 -13.46 -32.92 -10.20
C SER A 98 -14.75 -32.98 -11.05
N TYR A 99 -15.89 -33.18 -10.39
CA TYR A 99 -17.22 -33.18 -10.99
C TYR A 99 -17.66 -31.79 -11.50
N LEU A 100 -17.50 -30.72 -10.72
CA LEU A 100 -17.78 -29.35 -11.15
C LEU A 100 -16.86 -28.95 -12.30
N GLY A 101 -15.59 -29.37 -12.29
CA GLY A 101 -14.67 -29.17 -13.40
C GLY A 101 -15.17 -29.78 -14.72
N VAL A 102 -15.67 -31.01 -14.68
CA VAL A 102 -16.17 -31.72 -15.87
C VAL A 102 -17.57 -31.22 -16.28
N PHE A 103 -18.44 -30.88 -15.33
CA PHE A 103 -19.85 -30.55 -15.60
C PHE A 103 -20.09 -29.05 -15.84
N HIS A 104 -19.39 -28.17 -15.12
CA HIS A 104 -19.56 -26.72 -15.25
C HIS A 104 -18.87 -26.17 -16.51
N TYR A 105 -17.83 -26.87 -16.99
CA TYR A 105 -17.06 -26.44 -18.15
C TYR A 105 -17.20 -27.34 -19.38
N ASN A 106 -17.76 -28.56 -19.26
CA ASN A 106 -17.93 -29.56 -20.33
C ASN A 106 -16.64 -29.94 -21.07
N ASP A 107 -15.48 -29.45 -20.63
CA ASP A 107 -14.22 -29.50 -21.33
C ASP A 107 -13.06 -29.55 -20.31
N VAL A 108 -12.21 -30.58 -20.44
CA VAL A 108 -11.05 -30.80 -19.58
C VAL A 108 -10.05 -29.63 -19.67
N SER A 109 -9.97 -28.95 -20.82
CA SER A 109 -9.08 -27.79 -21.00
C SER A 109 -9.42 -26.65 -20.04
N LYS A 110 -10.70 -26.32 -19.92
CA LYS A 110 -11.20 -25.26 -19.03
C LYS A 110 -11.00 -25.57 -17.55
N TYR A 111 -11.00 -26.84 -17.16
CA TYR A 111 -10.64 -27.25 -15.80
C TYR A 111 -9.17 -26.98 -15.49
N TRP A 112 -8.26 -27.26 -16.43
CA TRP A 112 -6.85 -26.91 -16.29
C TRP A 112 -6.63 -25.40 -16.27
N ASP A 113 -7.41 -24.64 -17.04
CA ASP A 113 -7.37 -23.17 -17.01
C ASP A 113 -7.78 -22.61 -15.64
N LEU A 114 -8.73 -23.27 -14.98
CA LEU A 114 -9.13 -22.93 -13.63
C LEU A 114 -8.02 -23.23 -12.61
N ILE A 115 -7.45 -24.44 -12.66
CA ILE A 115 -6.33 -24.81 -11.78
C ILE A 115 -5.17 -23.84 -11.96
N LEU A 116 -4.87 -23.47 -13.21
CA LEU A 116 -3.80 -22.52 -13.52
C LEU A 116 -4.10 -21.15 -12.90
N LYS A 117 -5.34 -20.65 -13.04
CA LYS A 117 -5.78 -19.40 -12.40
C LYS A 117 -5.58 -19.44 -10.88
N ASP A 118 -6.09 -20.47 -10.22
CA ASP A 118 -6.03 -20.59 -8.77
C ASP A 118 -4.57 -20.75 -8.29
N SER A 119 -3.76 -21.53 -9.02
CA SER A 119 -2.32 -21.68 -8.76
C SER A 119 -1.59 -20.33 -8.83
N MET A 120 -1.94 -19.50 -9.82
CA MET A 120 -1.40 -18.15 -9.96
C MET A 120 -1.80 -17.23 -8.81
N LEU A 121 -3.04 -17.32 -8.30
CA LEU A 121 -3.46 -16.60 -7.10
C LEU A 121 -2.73 -17.09 -5.84
N PHE A 122 -2.47 -18.40 -5.71
CA PHE A 122 -1.64 -18.93 -4.63
C PHE A 122 -0.19 -18.43 -4.67
N ILE A 123 0.39 -18.24 -5.85
CA ILE A 123 1.72 -17.60 -6.00
C ILE A 123 1.69 -16.17 -5.45
N VAL A 124 0.63 -15.41 -5.73
CA VAL A 124 0.45 -14.06 -5.16
C VAL A 124 0.33 -14.12 -3.63
N ILE A 125 -0.47 -15.04 -3.09
CA ILE A 125 -0.60 -15.23 -1.63
C ILE A 125 0.74 -15.59 -0.99
N ALA A 126 1.50 -16.52 -1.59
CA ALA A 126 2.84 -16.88 -1.13
C ALA A 126 3.80 -15.68 -1.19
N SER A 127 3.68 -14.84 -2.22
CA SER A 127 4.45 -13.59 -2.34
C SER A 127 4.08 -12.57 -1.25
N CYS A 128 2.80 -12.46 -0.87
CA CYS A 128 2.37 -11.65 0.27
C CYS A 128 2.95 -12.15 1.60
N LEU A 129 2.99 -13.47 1.82
CA LEU A 129 3.60 -14.06 3.01
C LEU A 129 5.12 -13.81 3.05
N LEU A 130 5.81 -14.00 1.92
CA LEU A 130 7.22 -13.66 1.80
C LEU A 130 7.47 -12.17 2.07
N PHE A 131 6.60 -11.30 1.55
CA PHE A 131 6.65 -9.87 1.81
C PHE A 131 6.54 -9.56 3.31
N TYR A 132 5.65 -10.21 4.05
CA TYR A 132 5.56 -10.03 5.51
C TYR A 132 6.84 -10.44 6.25
N ILE A 133 7.44 -11.56 5.86
CA ILE A 133 8.71 -12.01 6.44
C ILE A 133 9.79 -10.95 6.20
N LEU A 134 9.90 -10.44 4.97
CA LEU A 134 10.86 -9.39 4.64
C LEU A 134 10.55 -8.08 5.39
N LEU A 135 9.27 -7.70 5.49
CA LEU A 135 8.83 -6.51 6.19
C LEU A 135 9.25 -6.54 7.67
N ILE A 136 9.04 -7.66 8.37
CA ILE A 136 9.45 -7.82 9.77
C ILE A 136 10.97 -7.62 9.93
N THR A 137 11.76 -8.12 8.99
CA THR A 137 13.23 -7.99 9.04
C THR A 137 13.73 -6.57 8.71
N SER A 138 13.07 -5.85 7.80
CA SER A 138 13.47 -4.50 7.34
C SER A 138 12.90 -3.38 8.22
N PHE A 139 11.69 -3.53 8.75
CA PHE A 139 10.94 -2.46 9.43
C PHE A 139 11.71 -1.79 10.58
N ARG A 140 12.50 -2.55 11.33
CA ARG A 140 13.29 -1.99 12.44
C ARG A 140 14.33 -0.97 11.97
N LYS A 141 14.92 -1.20 10.80
CA LYS A 141 16.06 -0.45 10.25
C LYS A 141 15.63 0.70 9.34
N SER A 142 14.51 0.55 8.64
CA SER A 142 14.05 1.51 7.64
C SER A 142 13.30 2.69 8.25
N LEU A 143 13.83 3.92 8.13
CA LEU A 143 13.06 5.13 8.40
C LEU A 143 11.96 5.34 7.34
N ALA A 144 12.26 4.98 6.09
CA ALA A 144 11.34 5.15 4.97
C ALA A 144 10.06 4.31 5.15
N MET A 145 10.17 3.07 5.64
CA MET A 145 9.00 2.25 5.97
C MET A 145 8.17 2.82 7.11
N LYS A 146 8.82 3.30 8.18
CA LYS A 146 8.11 3.87 9.34
C LYS A 146 7.25 5.07 8.96
N ARG A 147 7.68 5.88 7.98
CA ARG A 147 6.92 7.03 7.47
C ARG A 147 5.69 6.66 6.64
N ARG A 148 5.65 5.45 6.05
CA ARG A 148 4.48 4.94 5.30
C ARG A 148 3.37 4.36 6.20
N LEU A 149 3.49 4.53 7.52
CA LEU A 149 2.49 4.15 8.53
C LEU A 149 2.04 2.68 8.39
N PHE A 150 0.74 2.42 8.48
CA PHE A 150 0.16 1.08 8.44
C PHE A 150 0.00 0.52 7.02
N ALA A 151 0.25 1.30 5.96
CA ALA A 151 0.02 0.85 4.58
C ALA A 151 0.82 -0.43 4.22
N PRO A 152 2.11 -0.57 4.59
CA PRO A 152 2.85 -1.82 4.37
C PRO A 152 2.33 -3.01 5.16
N PHE A 153 1.59 -2.79 6.24
CA PHE A 153 1.03 -3.85 7.06
C PHE A 153 -0.38 -4.26 6.63
N ILE A 154 -1.22 -3.29 6.26
CA ILE A 154 -2.62 -3.54 5.88
C ILE A 154 -2.72 -3.95 4.41
N GLY A 155 -1.92 -3.35 3.53
CA GLY A 155 -1.98 -3.58 2.08
C GLY A 155 -1.85 -5.06 1.71
N PRO A 156 -0.74 -5.75 2.05
CA PRO A 156 -0.56 -7.16 1.70
C PRO A 156 -1.62 -8.08 2.31
N PHE A 157 -2.17 -7.74 3.47
CA PHE A 157 -3.24 -8.49 4.13
C PHE A 157 -4.53 -8.37 3.35
N CYS A 158 -4.90 -7.14 2.95
CA CYS A 158 -6.04 -6.91 2.07
C CYS A 158 -5.84 -7.66 0.75
N MET A 159 -4.65 -7.58 0.14
CA MET A 159 -4.33 -8.29 -1.11
C MET A 159 -4.47 -9.80 -0.97
N MET A 160 -4.02 -10.36 0.17
CA MET A 160 -4.20 -11.79 0.48
C MET A 160 -5.68 -12.16 0.61
N ILE A 161 -6.47 -11.36 1.34
CA ILE A 161 -7.93 -11.57 1.45
C ILE A 161 -8.59 -11.51 0.08
N ILE A 162 -8.23 -10.51 -0.73
CA ILE A 162 -8.76 -10.34 -2.09
C ILE A 162 -8.46 -11.59 -2.92
N CYS A 163 -7.20 -12.05 -2.95
CA CYS A 163 -6.83 -13.25 -3.69
C CYS A 163 -7.57 -14.50 -3.17
N LEU A 164 -7.74 -14.63 -1.85
CA LEU A 164 -8.49 -15.73 -1.24
C LEU A 164 -9.98 -15.70 -1.65
N VAL A 165 -10.61 -14.53 -1.69
CA VAL A 165 -11.99 -14.36 -2.14
C VAL A 165 -12.14 -14.72 -3.62
N TYR A 166 -11.12 -14.45 -4.44
CA TYR A 166 -11.12 -14.76 -5.87
C TYR A 166 -10.76 -16.21 -6.23
N ILE A 167 -10.35 -17.03 -5.25
CA ILE A 167 -10.18 -18.48 -5.46
C ILE A 167 -11.55 -19.11 -5.65
N GLU A 168 -11.75 -19.81 -6.77
CA GLU A 168 -13.08 -20.22 -7.20
C GLU A 168 -13.80 -21.15 -6.20
N PRO A 169 -13.18 -22.19 -5.62
CA PRO A 169 -13.82 -23.00 -4.59
C PRO A 169 -14.32 -22.21 -3.37
N ILE A 170 -13.57 -21.18 -2.96
CA ILE A 170 -13.93 -20.33 -1.81
C ILE A 170 -15.10 -19.43 -2.20
N LEU A 171 -15.02 -18.80 -3.37
CA LEU A 171 -16.06 -17.97 -3.93
C LEU A 171 -17.37 -18.75 -4.07
N MET A 172 -17.31 -19.96 -4.63
CA MET A 172 -18.47 -20.85 -4.79
C MET A 172 -19.05 -21.28 -3.45
N SER A 173 -18.21 -21.56 -2.45
CA SER A 173 -18.66 -21.88 -1.09
C SER A 173 -19.37 -20.70 -0.43
N LEU A 174 -18.85 -19.46 -0.60
CA LEU A 174 -19.49 -18.25 -0.11
C LEU A 174 -20.86 -18.07 -0.77
N PHE A 175 -20.92 -18.16 -2.11
CA PHE A 175 -22.17 -18.09 -2.89
C PHE A 175 -23.20 -19.16 -2.54
N LYS A 176 -22.76 -20.39 -2.25
CA LYS A 176 -23.65 -21.46 -1.82
C LYS A 176 -24.33 -21.15 -0.47
N HIS A 177 -23.59 -20.54 0.46
CA HIS A 177 -24.10 -20.28 1.81
C HIS A 177 -24.85 -18.95 1.96
N VAL A 178 -24.44 -17.91 1.23
CA VAL A 178 -25.03 -16.57 1.36
C VAL A 178 -25.96 -16.23 0.18
N GLY A 179 -26.01 -17.07 -0.87
CA GLY A 179 -26.99 -17.01 -1.95
C GLY A 179 -26.90 -15.75 -2.83
N LYS A 180 -28.04 -15.36 -3.45
CA LYS A 180 -28.17 -14.13 -4.25
C LYS A 180 -27.85 -12.84 -3.48
N ASN A 181 -27.77 -12.91 -2.15
CA ASN A 181 -27.46 -11.78 -1.28
C ASN A 181 -25.96 -11.46 -1.17
N ILE A 182 -25.08 -12.10 -1.96
CA ILE A 182 -23.63 -11.76 -2.03
C ILE A 182 -23.33 -10.61 -2.99
N ILE A 183 -24.21 -10.32 -3.95
CA ILE A 183 -24.01 -9.21 -4.89
C ILE A 183 -23.70 -7.87 -4.16
N PRO A 184 -24.34 -7.53 -3.01
CA PRO A 184 -23.99 -6.38 -2.18
C PRO A 184 -22.62 -6.43 -1.49
N PHE A 185 -21.97 -7.60 -1.42
CA PHE A 185 -20.65 -7.79 -0.78
C PHE A 185 -19.48 -7.64 -1.77
N ILE A 186 -19.71 -7.74 -3.08
CA ILE A 186 -18.72 -7.47 -4.14
C ILE A 186 -18.07 -6.07 -4.01
N PRO A 187 -18.81 -5.00 -3.65
CA PRO A 187 -18.23 -3.67 -3.41
C PRO A 187 -17.29 -3.58 -2.21
N ILE A 188 -17.32 -4.53 -1.26
CA ILE A 188 -16.57 -4.40 0.00
C ILE A 188 -15.05 -4.48 -0.22
N PRO A 189 -14.48 -5.51 -0.90
CA PRO A 189 -13.07 -5.52 -1.25
C PRO A 189 -12.65 -4.26 -2.04
N ASN A 190 -13.51 -3.80 -2.96
CA ASN A 190 -13.28 -2.61 -3.78
C ASN A 190 -13.24 -1.32 -2.93
N LEU A 191 -14.08 -1.22 -1.90
CA LEU A 191 -14.06 -0.12 -0.93
C LEU A 191 -12.75 -0.10 -0.14
N PHE A 192 -12.27 -1.25 0.36
CA PHE A 192 -11.00 -1.33 1.08
C PHE A 192 -9.81 -0.90 0.22
N ILE A 193 -9.82 -1.30 -1.05
CA ILE A 193 -8.79 -0.90 -2.01
C ILE A 193 -8.88 0.58 -2.35
N SER A 194 -10.10 1.13 -2.46
CA SER A 194 -10.31 2.56 -2.66
C SER A 194 -9.72 3.34 -1.50
N LEU A 195 -9.97 2.90 -0.27
CA LEU A 195 -9.42 3.50 0.94
C LEU A 195 -7.89 3.42 0.95
N LEU A 196 -7.32 2.25 0.65
CA LEU A 196 -5.87 2.06 0.59
C LEU A 196 -5.22 2.96 -0.47
N SER A 197 -5.78 3.03 -1.67
CA SER A 197 -5.22 3.83 -2.75
C SER A 197 -5.41 5.33 -2.54
N ALA A 198 -6.58 5.76 -2.07
CA ALA A 198 -6.81 7.16 -1.71
C ALA A 198 -5.89 7.59 -0.56
N SER A 199 -5.63 6.71 0.42
CA SER A 199 -4.61 6.98 1.46
C SER A 199 -3.24 7.25 0.84
N TYR A 200 -2.87 6.49 -0.19
CA TYR A 200 -1.62 6.65 -0.91
C TYR A 200 -1.56 7.97 -1.70
N ILE A 201 -2.64 8.35 -2.38
CA ILE A 201 -2.75 9.63 -3.09
C ILE A 201 -2.57 10.81 -2.13
N VAL A 202 -3.25 10.81 -0.99
CA VAL A 202 -3.12 11.91 -0.02
C VAL A 202 -1.73 11.95 0.60
N VAL A 203 -1.13 10.80 0.92
CA VAL A 203 0.26 10.73 1.40
C VAL A 203 1.21 11.32 0.35
N SER A 204 1.00 11.00 -0.93
CA SER A 204 1.80 11.55 -2.03
C SER A 204 1.63 13.07 -2.17
N ILE A 205 0.39 13.57 -2.17
CA ILE A 205 0.11 15.01 -2.20
C ILE A 205 0.75 15.72 -1.01
N ARG A 206 0.59 15.16 0.20
CA ARG A 206 1.19 15.71 1.43
C ARG A 206 2.71 15.73 1.34
N PHE A 207 3.32 14.67 0.82
CA PHE A 207 4.76 14.58 0.63
C PHE A 207 5.25 15.68 -0.33
N TYR A 208 4.60 15.83 -1.49
CA TYR A 208 4.94 16.89 -2.44
C TYR A 208 4.74 18.29 -1.87
N TYR A 209 3.66 18.48 -1.11
CA TYR A 209 3.39 19.72 -0.42
C TYR A 209 4.49 20.06 0.59
N LEU A 210 4.82 19.13 1.49
CA LEU A 210 5.88 19.31 2.49
C LEU A 210 7.21 19.62 1.83
N ARG A 211 7.56 18.87 0.76
CA ARG A 211 8.81 19.05 0.02
C ARG A 211 8.93 20.44 -0.57
N ASN A 212 7.85 20.93 -1.14
CA ASN A 212 7.81 22.26 -1.75
C ASN A 212 7.45 23.35 -0.76
N LEU A 213 7.16 23.03 0.52
CA LEU A 213 6.68 23.98 1.51
C LEU A 213 7.65 25.14 1.72
N TYR A 214 8.96 24.87 1.73
CA TYR A 214 9.96 25.92 1.83
C TYR A 214 9.96 26.85 0.61
N GLN A 215 9.86 26.30 -0.60
CA GLN A 215 9.83 27.09 -1.84
C GLN A 215 8.52 27.88 -2.00
N ILE A 216 7.41 27.25 -1.65
CA ILE A 216 6.09 27.87 -1.60
C ILE A 216 6.13 29.01 -0.60
N ARG A 217 6.68 28.77 0.60
CA ARG A 217 6.82 29.78 1.65
C ARG A 217 7.71 30.94 1.21
N THR A 218 8.91 30.70 0.69
CA THR A 218 9.81 31.79 0.28
C THR A 218 9.22 32.60 -0.87
N GLY A 219 8.63 31.93 -1.87
CA GLY A 219 7.97 32.61 -3.00
C GLY A 219 6.71 33.39 -2.60
N LEU A 220 5.97 32.93 -1.58
CA LEU A 220 4.81 33.65 -1.04
C LEU A 220 5.20 34.77 -0.07
N ASP A 221 6.25 34.58 0.75
CA ASP A 221 6.74 35.60 1.67
C ASP A 221 7.26 36.83 0.92
N GLU A 222 7.85 36.65 -0.28
CA GLU A 222 8.21 37.75 -1.17
C GLU A 222 6.99 38.50 -1.71
N LYS A 223 5.88 37.79 -2.02
CA LYS A 223 4.66 38.38 -2.59
C LYS A 223 3.68 38.93 -1.55
N MET A 224 3.68 38.41 -0.32
CA MET A 224 2.70 38.71 0.73
C MET A 224 3.35 39.34 1.97
N LYS A 225 4.20 40.36 1.79
CA LYS A 225 4.90 41.06 2.87
C LYS A 225 4.01 41.52 4.05
N ASN A 226 2.71 41.75 3.82
CA ASN A 226 1.79 42.29 4.83
C ASN A 226 0.96 41.26 5.61
N ASN A 227 1.00 39.96 5.31
CA ASN A 227 0.08 38.98 5.95
C ASN A 227 0.77 37.69 6.45
N LYS A 228 1.95 37.86 7.04
CA LYS A 228 2.89 36.77 7.39
C LYS A 228 2.36 35.77 8.44
N MET A 229 1.49 36.22 9.35
CA MET A 229 1.06 35.41 10.51
C MET A 229 -0.08 34.42 10.22
N ASN A 230 -1.04 34.78 9.34
CA ASN A 230 -2.19 33.90 9.07
C ASN A 230 -1.82 32.71 8.17
N ASN A 231 -0.85 32.89 7.27
CA ASN A 231 -0.46 31.83 6.34
C ASN A 231 0.19 30.63 7.06
N MET A 232 1.05 30.87 8.07
CA MET A 232 1.71 29.79 8.83
C MET A 232 0.74 28.88 9.58
N ARG A 233 -0.41 29.41 10.03
CA ARG A 233 -1.45 28.60 10.68
C ARG A 233 -2.06 27.59 9.70
N ILE A 234 -2.36 28.01 8.48
CA ILE A 234 -2.92 27.15 7.44
C ILE A 234 -1.94 26.03 7.08
N TYR A 235 -0.65 26.35 6.88
CA TYR A 235 0.37 25.34 6.61
C TYR A 235 0.42 24.28 7.71
N ARG A 236 0.45 24.71 8.97
CA ARG A 236 0.50 23.79 10.12
C ARG A 236 -0.73 22.89 10.20
N ILE A 237 -1.93 23.40 9.87
CA ILE A 237 -3.16 22.60 9.81
C ILE A 237 -3.00 21.47 8.79
N PHE A 238 -2.50 21.74 7.58
CA PHE A 238 -2.28 20.70 6.56
C PHE A 238 -1.22 19.65 6.96
N VAL A 239 -0.27 20.01 7.84
CA VAL A 239 0.73 19.06 8.35
C VAL A 239 0.16 18.13 9.43
N GLN A 240 -0.95 18.50 10.09
CA GLN A 240 -1.50 17.69 11.17
C GLN A 240 -2.01 16.33 10.68
N PRO A 241 -1.75 15.23 11.44
CA PRO A 241 -2.14 13.89 11.03
C PRO A 241 -3.66 13.72 10.93
N TYR A 242 -4.43 14.36 11.81
CA TYR A 242 -5.90 14.29 11.80
C TYR A 242 -6.50 14.94 10.55
N VAL A 243 -5.95 16.09 10.13
CA VAL A 243 -6.38 16.77 8.90
C VAL A 243 -6.04 15.92 7.68
N THR A 244 -4.86 15.29 7.68
CA THR A 244 -4.49 14.33 6.63
C THR A 244 -5.49 13.18 6.58
N LEU A 245 -5.86 12.60 7.73
CA LEU A 245 -6.83 11.52 7.82
C LEU A 245 -8.22 11.95 7.31
N SER A 246 -8.71 13.13 7.71
CA SER A 246 -9.97 13.68 7.22
C SER A 246 -9.94 13.89 5.70
N LEU A 247 -8.85 14.43 5.15
CA LEU A 247 -8.66 14.57 3.71
C LEU A 247 -8.62 13.21 3.00
N VAL A 248 -7.96 12.20 3.57
CA VAL A 248 -7.98 10.82 3.05
C VAL A 248 -9.41 10.33 2.95
N ILE A 249 -10.20 10.43 4.02
CA ILE A 249 -11.58 9.94 4.03
C ILE A 249 -12.43 10.68 2.99
N ILE A 250 -12.36 12.02 2.95
CA ILE A 250 -13.12 12.84 2.01
C ILE A 250 -12.75 12.51 0.56
N ILE A 251 -11.45 12.49 0.23
CA ILE A 251 -10.97 12.17 -1.12
C ILE A 251 -11.34 10.73 -1.48
N THR A 252 -11.24 9.78 -0.54
CA THR A 252 -11.68 8.39 -0.75
C THR A 252 -13.15 8.34 -1.14
N CYS A 253 -14.03 8.99 -0.38
CA CYS A 253 -15.47 8.99 -0.65
C CYS A 253 -15.79 9.62 -2.01
N ILE A 254 -15.13 10.72 -2.37
CA ILE A 254 -15.33 11.39 -3.67
C ILE A 254 -14.85 10.50 -4.81
N VAL A 255 -13.62 9.98 -4.73
CA VAL A 255 -13.02 9.14 -5.77
C VAL A 255 -13.80 7.84 -5.92
N PHE A 256 -14.16 7.20 -4.81
CA PHE A 256 -15.00 6.01 -4.81
C PHE A 256 -16.38 6.31 -5.38
N GLY A 257 -17.01 7.42 -5.02
CA GLY A 257 -18.33 7.80 -5.55
C GLY A 257 -18.31 8.05 -7.06
N ILE A 258 -17.30 8.78 -7.56
CA ILE A 258 -17.10 9.02 -9.00
C ILE A 258 -16.87 7.69 -9.73
N TRP A 259 -15.93 6.88 -9.22
CA TRP A 259 -15.63 5.59 -9.83
C TRP A 259 -16.86 4.66 -9.79
N PHE A 260 -17.55 4.57 -8.65
CA PHE A 260 -18.75 3.74 -8.48
C PHE A 260 -19.86 4.17 -9.44
N GLY A 261 -20.09 5.48 -9.60
CA GLY A 261 -21.08 5.99 -10.56
C GLY A 261 -20.72 5.67 -12.02
N ILE A 262 -19.46 5.85 -12.41
CA ILE A 262 -18.98 5.49 -13.76
C ILE A 262 -19.07 3.98 -13.98
N PHE A 263 -18.58 3.20 -13.00
CA PHE A 263 -18.54 1.76 -13.07
C PHE A 263 -19.95 1.19 -13.17
N TYR A 264 -20.87 1.52 -12.25
CA TYR A 264 -22.24 1.01 -12.32
C TYR A 264 -22.99 1.53 -13.55
N GLY A 265 -22.83 2.78 -13.96
CA GLY A 265 -23.50 3.28 -15.18
C GLY A 265 -23.07 2.55 -16.46
N ILE A 266 -21.77 2.25 -16.59
CA ILE A 266 -21.23 1.49 -17.73
C ILE A 266 -21.52 -0.01 -17.59
N LEU A 267 -21.42 -0.55 -16.38
CA LEU A 267 -21.59 -1.97 -16.12
C LEU A 267 -23.07 -2.38 -16.22
N GLU A 268 -24.00 -1.57 -15.73
CA GLU A 268 -25.44 -1.83 -15.84
C GLU A 268 -25.85 -1.91 -17.31
N SER A 269 -25.39 -0.97 -18.14
CA SER A 269 -25.67 -0.99 -19.59
C SER A 269 -25.05 -2.20 -20.28
N ILE A 270 -23.78 -2.53 -20.01
CA ILE A 270 -23.10 -3.65 -20.68
C ILE A 270 -23.59 -5.01 -20.16
N ILE A 271 -23.80 -5.18 -18.85
CA ILE A 271 -24.17 -6.47 -18.25
C ILE A 271 -25.62 -6.83 -18.55
N ILE A 272 -26.55 -5.89 -18.39
CA ILE A 272 -27.97 -6.16 -18.62
C ILE A 272 -28.21 -6.47 -20.10
N GLU A 273 -27.56 -5.73 -21.02
CA GLU A 273 -27.75 -5.90 -22.45
C GLU A 273 -27.07 -7.17 -23.00
N ARG A 274 -25.88 -7.51 -22.49
CA ARG A 274 -25.07 -8.59 -23.08
C ARG A 274 -25.28 -9.95 -22.42
N PHE A 275 -25.72 -9.99 -21.16
CA PHE A 275 -25.73 -11.21 -20.35
C PHE A 275 -27.06 -11.45 -19.66
N GLY A 276 -28.17 -11.45 -20.41
CA GLY A 276 -29.51 -11.79 -19.90
C GLY A 276 -29.66 -13.13 -19.15
N ARG A 277 -28.57 -13.90 -18.96
CA ARG A 277 -28.43 -15.00 -18.01
C ARG A 277 -27.26 -14.73 -17.05
N PHE A 278 -27.56 -14.76 -15.75
CA PHE A 278 -26.56 -14.68 -14.68
C PHE A 278 -25.72 -15.98 -14.65
N GLU A 279 -24.54 -15.96 -15.25
CA GLU A 279 -23.53 -17.00 -15.10
C GLU A 279 -22.50 -16.60 -14.04
N TRP A 280 -22.05 -17.55 -13.21
CA TRP A 280 -21.15 -17.28 -12.08
C TRP A 280 -19.78 -16.73 -12.51
N THR A 281 -19.26 -17.22 -13.64
CA THR A 281 -18.04 -16.73 -14.29
C THR A 281 -18.13 -15.23 -14.59
N LEU A 282 -19.31 -14.76 -14.97
CA LEU A 282 -19.54 -13.35 -15.28
C LEU A 282 -19.44 -12.45 -14.03
N GLN A 283 -19.92 -12.91 -12.88
CA GLN A 283 -19.81 -12.13 -11.63
C GLN A 283 -18.34 -11.97 -11.20
N PHE A 284 -17.54 -13.02 -11.39
CA PHE A 284 -16.10 -12.97 -11.18
C PHE A 284 -15.45 -11.97 -12.14
N ASP A 285 -15.73 -12.06 -13.44
CA ASP A 285 -15.16 -11.14 -14.43
C ASP A 285 -15.60 -9.69 -14.19
N ALA A 286 -16.86 -9.48 -13.79
CA ALA A 286 -17.39 -8.16 -13.44
C ALA A 286 -16.71 -7.58 -12.18
N SER A 287 -16.48 -8.39 -11.16
CA SER A 287 -15.79 -7.95 -9.93
C SER A 287 -14.31 -7.70 -10.17
N LEU A 288 -13.64 -8.52 -10.98
CA LEU A 288 -12.26 -8.29 -11.42
C LEU A 288 -12.16 -7.05 -12.33
N LEU A 289 -13.12 -6.83 -13.22
CA LEU A 289 -13.22 -5.61 -14.03
C LEU A 289 -13.40 -4.38 -13.14
N ALA A 290 -14.25 -4.47 -12.12
CA ALA A 290 -14.44 -3.42 -11.13
C ALA A 290 -13.10 -3.08 -10.47
N LEU A 291 -12.46 -4.10 -9.92
CA LEU A 291 -11.19 -3.97 -9.24
C LEU A 291 -10.11 -3.34 -10.13
N THR A 292 -9.94 -3.84 -11.35
CA THR A 292 -8.88 -3.41 -12.27
C THR A 292 -9.11 -2.01 -12.82
N THR A 293 -10.36 -1.65 -13.15
CA THR A 293 -10.72 -0.29 -13.57
C THR A 293 -10.54 0.72 -12.45
N GLN A 294 -10.83 0.32 -11.20
CA GLN A 294 -10.60 1.15 -10.02
C GLN A 294 -9.10 1.45 -9.86
N PHE A 295 -8.25 0.42 -9.88
CA PHE A 295 -6.80 0.60 -9.83
C PHE A 295 -6.26 1.43 -11.00
N ALA A 296 -6.80 1.25 -12.21
CA ALA A 296 -6.42 2.03 -13.38
C ALA A 296 -6.76 3.53 -13.19
N PHE A 297 -7.98 3.82 -12.74
CA PHE A 297 -8.44 5.18 -12.47
C PHE A 297 -7.58 5.89 -11.42
N LEU A 298 -7.28 5.20 -10.32
CA LEU A 298 -6.44 5.71 -9.24
C LEU A 298 -4.98 5.92 -9.67
N SER A 299 -4.45 5.01 -10.48
CA SER A 299 -3.10 5.11 -11.03
C SER A 299 -2.98 6.32 -11.95
N LEU A 300 -4.00 6.63 -12.75
CA LEU A 300 -4.03 7.79 -13.63
C LEU A 300 -3.85 9.10 -12.85
N PHE A 301 -4.56 9.27 -11.72
CA PHE A 301 -4.41 10.45 -10.88
C PHE A 301 -2.98 10.60 -10.36
N SER A 302 -2.37 9.50 -9.93
CA SER A 302 -1.01 9.53 -9.39
C SER A 302 0.05 9.79 -10.47
N ILE A 303 -0.15 9.23 -11.67
CA ILE A 303 0.67 9.50 -12.87
C ILE A 303 0.60 10.99 -13.23
N LEU A 304 -0.58 11.61 -13.18
CA LEU A 304 -0.73 13.06 -13.39
C LEU A 304 0.07 13.87 -12.36
N CYS A 305 0.03 13.48 -11.07
CA CYS A 305 0.86 14.12 -10.05
C CYS A 305 2.36 14.02 -10.37
N LEU A 306 2.84 12.86 -10.84
CA LEU A 306 4.23 12.68 -11.23
C LEU A 306 4.60 13.54 -12.45
N PHE A 307 3.73 13.65 -13.44
CA PHE A 307 3.95 14.53 -14.59
C PHE A 307 4.07 15.99 -14.18
N VAL A 308 3.21 16.45 -13.26
CA VAL A 308 3.27 17.81 -12.72
C VAL A 308 4.57 18.03 -11.94
N ASP A 309 4.97 17.11 -11.07
CA ASP A 309 6.24 17.19 -10.32
C ASP A 309 7.47 17.17 -11.26
N ALA A 310 7.44 16.30 -12.26
CA ALA A 310 8.50 16.21 -13.27
C ALA A 310 8.61 17.51 -14.07
N PHE A 311 7.46 18.10 -14.46
CA PHE A 311 7.39 19.37 -15.17
C PHE A 311 8.05 20.51 -14.38
N PHE A 312 7.71 20.66 -13.10
CA PHE A 312 8.32 21.67 -12.24
C PHE A 312 9.82 21.44 -12.00
N ASN A 313 10.27 20.20 -12.04
CA ASN A 313 11.68 19.83 -11.82
C ASN A 313 12.48 19.58 -13.11
N LEU A 314 11.95 19.90 -14.30
CA LEU A 314 12.62 19.65 -15.59
C LEU A 314 14.05 20.20 -15.66
N LYS A 315 14.28 21.40 -15.12
CA LYS A 315 15.63 22.01 -15.08
C LYS A 315 16.61 21.19 -14.25
N LYS A 316 16.17 20.63 -13.12
CA LYS A 316 17.00 19.77 -12.26
C LYS A 316 17.26 18.43 -12.92
N ILE A 317 16.22 17.82 -13.50
CA ILE A 317 16.32 16.55 -14.25
C ILE A 317 17.31 16.70 -15.40
N ARG A 318 17.26 17.80 -16.16
CA ARG A 318 18.20 18.06 -17.26
C ARG A 318 19.65 18.22 -16.77
N LYS A 319 19.86 18.83 -15.60
CA LYS A 319 21.20 19.10 -15.06
C LYS A 319 21.85 17.86 -14.41
N HIS A 320 21.07 17.08 -13.66
CA HIS A 320 21.60 15.99 -12.83
C HIS A 320 21.17 14.58 -13.29
N GLY A 321 20.23 14.48 -14.22
CA GLY A 321 19.70 13.22 -14.74
C GLY A 321 18.47 12.69 -13.97
N LEU A 322 17.84 11.66 -14.53
CA LEU A 322 16.65 11.00 -13.95
C LEU A 322 16.98 10.21 -12.67
N TYR A 323 18.14 9.56 -12.61
CA TYR A 323 18.53 8.79 -11.43
C TYR A 323 18.63 9.68 -10.17
N TYR A 324 19.28 10.84 -10.31
CA TYR A 324 19.37 11.84 -9.25
C TYR A 324 17.97 12.27 -8.77
N TYR A 325 17.05 12.49 -9.71
CA TYR A 325 15.67 12.86 -9.42
C TYR A 325 14.89 11.76 -8.65
N PHE A 326 15.01 10.49 -9.04
CA PHE A 326 14.27 9.40 -8.39
C PHE A 326 14.89 8.90 -7.08
N MET A 327 16.22 8.96 -6.93
CA MET A 327 16.92 8.33 -5.79
C MET A 327 17.46 9.33 -4.77
N PHE A 328 18.17 10.38 -5.21
CA PHE A 328 18.79 11.33 -4.29
C PHE A 328 17.83 12.41 -3.83
N ASP A 329 17.08 12.96 -4.79
CA ASP A 329 16.12 13.99 -4.49
C ASP A 329 14.94 13.42 -3.69
N ASP A 330 14.59 12.13 -3.83
CA ASP A 330 13.51 11.50 -3.09
C ASP A 330 14.00 10.36 -2.19
N PRO A 331 14.48 10.67 -0.98
CA PRO A 331 15.06 9.67 -0.06
C PRO A 331 14.04 8.64 0.44
N PHE A 332 12.74 8.88 0.23
CA PHE A 332 11.65 7.97 0.63
C PHE A 332 11.09 7.14 -0.52
N TYR A 333 11.64 7.28 -1.73
CA TYR A 333 11.28 6.52 -2.92
C TYR A 333 9.77 6.57 -3.25
N MET A 334 9.08 7.67 -2.94
CA MET A 334 7.67 7.88 -3.27
C MET A 334 7.47 7.95 -4.80
N ARG A 335 8.41 8.56 -5.52
CA ARG A 335 8.39 8.62 -6.99
C ARG A 335 8.55 7.24 -7.63
N VAL A 336 9.31 6.34 -7.00
CA VAL A 336 9.48 4.96 -7.46
C VAL A 336 8.16 4.19 -7.34
N ASP A 337 7.41 4.39 -6.26
CA ASP A 337 6.08 3.81 -6.15
C ASP A 337 5.11 4.33 -7.22
N ILE A 338 5.21 5.60 -7.62
CA ILE A 338 4.37 6.11 -8.71
C ILE A 338 4.75 5.47 -10.06
N ILE A 339 6.02 5.09 -10.26
CA ILE A 339 6.39 4.23 -11.40
C ILE A 339 5.69 2.87 -11.30
N SER A 340 5.61 2.26 -10.10
CA SER A 340 4.84 1.03 -9.93
C SER A 340 3.35 1.22 -10.24
N GLN A 341 2.77 2.39 -9.97
CA GLN A 341 1.40 2.71 -10.40
C GLN A 341 1.26 2.79 -11.92
N LEU A 342 2.28 3.29 -12.63
CA LEU A 342 2.31 3.19 -14.10
C LEU A 342 2.29 1.73 -14.56
N LEU A 343 3.05 0.85 -13.90
CA LEU A 343 3.02 -0.59 -14.20
C LEU A 343 1.66 -1.22 -13.89
N ILE A 344 1.02 -0.85 -12.78
CA ILE A 344 -0.35 -1.28 -12.43
C ILE A 344 -1.34 -0.79 -13.50
N PHE A 345 -1.22 0.45 -13.96
CA PHE A 345 -2.09 0.97 -15.02
C PHE A 345 -1.95 0.18 -16.32
N LEU A 346 -0.71 -0.11 -16.74
CA LEU A 346 -0.44 -0.90 -17.93
C LEU A 346 -0.96 -2.35 -17.80
N THR A 347 -0.78 -3.00 -16.65
CA THR A 347 -1.32 -4.35 -16.43
C THR A 347 -2.83 -4.36 -16.29
N SER A 348 -3.45 -3.32 -15.72
CA SER A 348 -4.90 -3.15 -15.71
C SER A 348 -5.46 -3.10 -17.13
N ILE A 349 -4.82 -2.37 -18.07
CA ILE A 349 -5.24 -2.35 -19.48
C ILE A 349 -5.18 -3.76 -20.08
N LEU A 350 -4.12 -4.51 -19.81
CA LEU A 350 -3.99 -5.90 -20.30
C LEU A 350 -5.10 -6.79 -19.76
N VAL A 351 -5.44 -6.70 -18.46
CA VAL A 351 -6.54 -7.48 -17.86
C VAL A 351 -7.90 -7.07 -18.43
N ILE A 352 -8.14 -5.76 -18.59
CA ILE A 352 -9.39 -5.25 -19.18
C ILE A 352 -9.55 -5.75 -20.62
N LEU A 353 -8.51 -5.62 -21.46
CA LEU A 353 -8.54 -6.08 -22.84
C LEU A 353 -8.81 -7.59 -22.92
N ASP A 354 -8.23 -8.38 -22.03
CA ASP A 354 -8.45 -9.82 -22.04
C ASP A 354 -9.90 -10.21 -21.73
N ILE A 355 -10.54 -9.54 -20.77
CA ILE A 355 -11.98 -9.71 -20.46
C ILE A 355 -12.85 -9.50 -21.71
N PHE A 356 -12.38 -8.72 -22.69
CA PHE A 356 -13.10 -8.50 -23.95
C PHE A 356 -12.65 -9.40 -25.12
N VAL A 357 -11.41 -9.90 -25.13
CA VAL A 357 -10.81 -10.59 -26.30
C VAL A 357 -10.89 -12.12 -26.23
N TRP A 358 -11.11 -12.73 -25.05
CA TRP A 358 -11.44 -14.15 -24.79
C TRP A 358 -10.51 -15.25 -25.36
N ASN A 359 -9.59 -14.94 -26.28
CA ASN A 359 -8.78 -15.92 -27.00
C ASN A 359 -7.38 -16.14 -26.40
N THR A 360 -6.99 -15.44 -25.33
CA THR A 360 -5.61 -15.44 -24.78
C THR A 360 -5.53 -15.81 -23.30
N LEU A 361 -6.06 -16.98 -22.94
CA LEU A 361 -6.17 -17.43 -21.53
C LEU A 361 -4.86 -17.39 -20.73
N ILE A 362 -3.73 -17.81 -21.31
CA ILE A 362 -2.42 -17.81 -20.61
C ILE A 362 -1.95 -16.38 -20.32
N ILE A 363 -2.06 -15.49 -21.31
CA ILE A 363 -1.63 -14.09 -21.18
C ILE A 363 -2.49 -13.39 -20.11
N ASN A 364 -3.78 -13.70 -20.04
CA ASN A 364 -4.65 -13.24 -18.97
C ASN A 364 -4.11 -13.61 -17.60
N ARG A 365 -3.83 -14.91 -17.36
CA ARG A 365 -3.42 -15.37 -16.03
C ARG A 365 -2.12 -14.72 -15.60
N ILE A 366 -1.16 -14.60 -16.52
CA ILE A 366 0.09 -13.86 -16.29
C ILE A 366 -0.21 -12.39 -15.99
N GLY A 367 -1.12 -11.75 -16.74
CA GLY A 367 -1.54 -10.37 -16.54
C GLY A 367 -2.15 -10.13 -15.15
N ILE A 368 -3.03 -11.02 -14.69
CA ILE A 368 -3.62 -10.98 -13.34
C ILE A 368 -2.55 -11.13 -12.26
N THR A 369 -1.64 -12.10 -12.41
CA THR A 369 -0.52 -12.29 -11.47
C THR A 369 0.36 -11.04 -11.41
N LEU A 370 0.76 -10.50 -12.57
CA LEU A 370 1.56 -9.28 -12.65
C LEU A 370 0.83 -8.08 -12.05
N PHE A 371 -0.47 -7.94 -12.30
CA PHE A 371 -1.30 -6.90 -11.71
C PHE A 371 -1.26 -6.95 -10.17
N PHE A 372 -1.47 -8.13 -9.58
CA PHE A 372 -1.42 -8.28 -8.13
C PHE A 372 -0.01 -8.12 -7.55
N LEU A 373 1.03 -8.60 -8.24
CA LEU A 373 2.43 -8.41 -7.84
C LEU A 373 2.86 -6.94 -7.88
N PHE A 374 2.48 -6.19 -8.93
CA PHE A 374 2.75 -4.75 -8.99
C PHE A 374 1.94 -3.97 -7.96
N SER A 375 0.71 -4.40 -7.67
CA SER A 375 -0.08 -3.84 -6.58
C SER A 375 0.59 -4.08 -5.22
N LEU A 376 1.24 -5.22 -5.00
CA LEU A 376 2.04 -5.47 -3.80
C LEU A 376 3.26 -4.53 -3.72
N MET A 377 3.86 -4.16 -4.85
CA MET A 377 4.99 -3.21 -4.87
C MET A 377 4.61 -1.83 -4.34
N LEU A 378 3.38 -1.38 -4.60
CA LEU A 378 2.84 -0.12 -4.10
C LEU A 378 2.77 -0.08 -2.56
N PHE A 379 2.48 -1.21 -1.91
CA PHE A 379 2.38 -1.31 -0.46
C PHE A 379 3.75 -1.46 0.24
N GLY A 380 4.82 -0.93 -0.35
CA GLY A 380 6.16 -0.93 0.26
C GLY A 380 7.13 -1.96 -0.34
N GLY A 381 6.71 -2.76 -1.32
CA GLY A 381 7.61 -3.67 -2.04
C GLY A 381 8.82 -2.97 -2.63
N ASN A 382 8.62 -1.76 -3.18
CA ASN A 382 9.73 -0.98 -3.72
C ASN A 382 10.78 -0.63 -2.67
N ILE A 383 10.40 -0.17 -1.47
CA ILE A 383 11.38 0.13 -0.42
C ILE A 383 12.11 -1.13 0.00
N ILE A 384 11.40 -2.24 0.23
CA ILE A 384 12.04 -3.49 0.64
C ILE A 384 13.07 -3.90 -0.40
N LEU A 385 12.72 -3.84 -1.69
CA LEU A 385 13.64 -4.16 -2.79
C LEU A 385 14.85 -3.22 -2.80
N VAL A 386 14.64 -1.92 -2.69
CA VAL A 386 15.73 -0.94 -2.68
C VAL A 386 16.66 -1.15 -1.47
N GLU A 387 16.10 -1.34 -0.27
CA GLU A 387 16.90 -1.61 0.92
C GLU A 387 17.64 -2.94 0.85
N PHE A 388 17.01 -3.96 0.27
CA PHE A 388 17.64 -5.25 0.05
C PHE A 388 18.82 -5.13 -0.92
N LEU A 389 18.65 -4.39 -2.02
CA LEU A 389 19.71 -4.09 -2.98
C LEU A 389 20.86 -3.30 -2.33
N ILE A 390 20.54 -2.27 -1.54
CA ILE A 390 21.52 -1.49 -0.78
C ILE A 390 22.24 -2.40 0.22
N SER A 391 21.52 -3.28 0.91
CA SER A 391 22.11 -4.23 1.86
C SER A 391 23.10 -5.18 1.17
N ILE A 392 22.74 -5.71 -0.01
CA ILE A 392 23.65 -6.56 -0.81
C ILE A 392 24.87 -5.77 -1.27
N LYS A 393 24.69 -4.56 -1.80
CA LYS A 393 25.79 -3.69 -2.24
C LYS A 393 26.75 -3.37 -1.08
N ASN A 394 26.19 -3.06 0.10
CA ASN A 394 26.97 -2.65 1.28
C ASN A 394 27.55 -3.83 2.07
N ARG A 395 27.04 -5.06 1.92
CA ARG A 395 27.66 -6.26 2.52
C ARG A 395 29.09 -6.46 2.05
N LYS A 396 29.43 -6.06 0.82
CA LYS A 396 30.81 -6.11 0.33
C LYS A 396 31.75 -5.11 1.02
N VAL A 397 31.20 -4.05 1.60
CA VAL A 397 31.97 -2.98 2.28
C VAL A 397 32.05 -3.23 3.79
N LYS A 398 31.01 -3.82 4.39
CA LYS A 398 30.92 -4.01 5.85
C LYS A 398 31.74 -5.15 6.42
N THR A 399 32.27 -6.07 5.62
CA THR A 399 33.10 -7.18 6.10
C THR A 399 34.44 -6.73 6.70
N PHE A 400 34.79 -5.44 6.59
CA PHE A 400 36.09 -4.92 7.03
C PHE A 400 36.07 -4.15 8.36
N CYS A 401 34.91 -3.83 8.95
CA CYS A 401 34.85 -2.88 10.08
C CYS A 401 33.76 -3.21 11.11
N VAL A 402 33.90 -4.30 11.88
CA VAL A 402 33.05 -4.57 13.05
C VAL A 402 33.92 -4.97 14.23
N ASN A 403 34.13 -4.06 15.18
CA ASN A 403 34.27 -4.31 16.63
C ASN A 403 34.43 -2.98 17.38
N SER A 404 33.30 -2.35 17.73
CA SER A 404 33.03 -1.36 18.82
C SER A 404 32.05 -0.27 18.34
N THR A 405 30.84 -0.23 18.89
CA THR A 405 29.78 0.74 18.51
C THR A 405 30.01 2.13 19.08
N ILE A 406 30.74 2.25 20.19
CA ILE A 406 31.03 3.52 20.84
C ILE A 406 32.12 4.29 20.07
N ASP A 407 33.16 3.60 19.59
CA ASP A 407 34.22 4.25 18.79
C ASP A 407 33.71 4.66 17.40
N GLN A 408 32.66 4.01 16.90
CA GLN A 408 32.07 4.37 15.60
C GLN A 408 31.39 5.74 15.63
N LEU A 409 30.68 6.10 16.71
CA LEU A 409 29.99 7.38 16.76
C LEU A 409 30.98 8.54 16.90
N SER A 410 32.00 8.40 17.75
CA SER A 410 33.04 9.43 17.92
C SER A 410 33.90 9.59 16.66
N LEU A 411 34.20 8.48 15.96
CA LEU A 411 34.89 8.54 14.68
C LEU A 411 34.04 9.21 13.60
N LEU A 412 32.74 8.89 13.55
CA LEU A 412 31.80 9.53 12.63
C LEU A 412 31.64 11.03 12.92
N GLU A 413 31.60 11.41 14.20
CA GLU A 413 31.59 12.81 14.66
C GLU A 413 32.85 13.55 14.21
N THR A 414 34.01 12.95 14.42
CA THR A 414 35.30 13.54 14.03
C THR A 414 35.38 13.74 12.51
N GLU A 415 35.00 12.71 11.74
CA GLU A 415 34.96 12.77 10.28
C GLU A 415 33.97 13.85 9.80
N TRP A 416 32.77 13.89 10.39
CA TRP A 416 31.75 14.87 10.05
C TRP A 416 32.21 16.30 10.35
N MET A 417 32.80 16.54 11.53
CA MET A 417 33.32 17.85 11.92
C MET A 417 34.45 18.30 10.99
N GLU A 418 35.31 17.38 10.55
CA GLU A 418 36.36 17.68 9.57
C GLU A 418 35.76 18.07 8.21
N TYR A 419 34.78 17.32 7.72
CA TYR A 419 34.11 17.63 6.46
C TYR A 419 33.30 18.92 6.52
N MET A 420 32.72 19.24 7.68
CA MET A 420 32.03 20.52 7.89
C MET A 420 32.98 21.73 7.82
N LYS A 421 34.30 21.56 7.70
CA LYS A 421 35.21 22.67 7.36
C LYS A 421 35.15 23.04 5.88
N ASP A 422 34.77 22.11 4.99
CA ASP A 422 34.62 22.35 3.55
C ASP A 422 33.26 23.00 3.24
N PHE A 423 33.29 24.15 2.56
CA PHE A 423 32.10 24.88 2.11
C PHE A 423 31.21 24.04 1.17
N ASN A 424 31.80 23.26 0.26
CA ASN A 424 31.07 22.44 -0.69
C ASN A 424 30.33 21.30 0.03
N PHE A 425 30.96 20.73 1.05
CA PHE A 425 30.33 19.71 1.88
C PHE A 425 29.17 20.28 2.71
N ARG A 426 29.35 21.46 3.29
CA ARG A 426 28.25 22.17 3.99
C ARG A 426 27.03 22.34 3.08
N GLU A 427 27.24 22.77 1.83
CA GLU A 427 26.16 22.91 0.86
C GLU A 427 25.50 21.55 0.55
N LEU A 428 26.29 20.49 0.37
CA LEU A 428 25.79 19.14 0.14
C LEU A 428 24.96 18.61 1.33
N GLN A 429 25.47 18.74 2.55
CA GLN A 429 24.79 18.35 3.78
C GLN A 429 23.48 19.12 3.97
N LYS A 430 23.52 20.45 3.78
CA LYS A 430 22.32 21.30 3.85
C LYS A 430 21.26 20.87 2.84
N LYS A 431 21.68 20.59 1.60
CA LYS A 431 20.78 20.14 0.52
C LYS A 431 20.16 18.79 0.86
N TYR A 432 20.95 17.86 1.37
CA TYR A 432 20.48 16.54 1.78
C TYR A 432 19.53 16.62 2.99
N ALA A 433 19.88 17.39 4.02
CA ALA A 433 19.00 17.63 5.18
C ALA A 433 17.67 18.29 4.77
N THR A 434 17.70 19.17 3.77
CA THR A 434 16.47 19.75 3.18
C THR A 434 15.61 18.68 2.51
N ASN A 435 16.21 17.75 1.78
CA ASN A 435 15.50 16.64 1.14
C ASN A 435 14.93 15.63 2.16
N GLU A 436 15.59 15.41 3.30
CA GLU A 436 15.12 14.50 4.37
C GLU A 436 14.11 15.13 5.36
N PHE A 437 13.84 16.43 5.23
CA PHE A 437 13.07 17.23 6.19
C PHE A 437 13.73 17.28 7.58
N SER A 438 15.04 17.46 7.62
CA SER A 438 15.85 17.59 8.85
C SER A 438 16.71 18.86 8.87
N VAL A 439 16.41 19.84 8.01
CA VAL A 439 17.19 21.07 7.82
C VAL A 439 17.27 21.94 9.08
N GLU A 440 16.29 21.86 9.97
CA GLU A 440 16.27 22.56 11.26
C GLU A 440 17.46 22.18 12.14
N ASN A 441 17.88 20.91 12.12
CA ASN A 441 19.05 20.45 12.89
C ASN A 441 20.34 21.09 12.34
N TYR A 442 20.45 21.21 11.01
CA TYR A 442 21.59 21.81 10.34
C TYR A 442 21.66 23.33 10.60
N LEU A 443 20.53 24.03 10.50
CA LEU A 443 20.47 25.49 10.72
C LEU A 443 20.78 25.85 12.17
N LEU A 444 20.24 25.10 13.14
CA LEU A 444 20.58 25.33 14.55
C LEU A 444 22.06 25.08 14.81
N PHE A 445 22.67 24.07 14.18
CA PHE A 445 24.11 23.85 14.28
C PHE A 445 24.91 25.06 13.76
N GLU A 446 24.57 25.60 12.58
CA GLU A 446 25.25 26.79 12.04
C GLU A 446 25.10 28.01 12.96
N ASP A 447 23.93 28.21 13.56
CA ASP A 447 23.69 29.33 14.47
C ASP A 447 24.43 29.13 15.81
N LEU A 448 24.48 27.90 16.35
CA LEU A 448 25.28 27.58 17.54
C LEU A 448 26.79 27.75 17.27
N GLU A 449 27.29 27.38 16.10
CA GLU A 449 28.70 27.59 15.71
C GLU A 449 29.05 29.09 15.65
N LYS A 450 28.12 29.94 15.18
CA LYS A 450 28.32 31.40 15.21
C LYS A 450 28.39 31.93 16.64
N LEU A 451 27.52 31.45 17.53
CA LEU A 451 27.52 31.84 18.94
C LEU A 451 28.76 31.34 19.67
N GLU A 452 29.25 30.14 19.35
CA GLU A 452 30.50 29.60 19.87
C GLU A 452 31.68 30.52 19.53
N ARG A 453 31.75 31.02 18.29
CA ARG A 453 32.78 31.99 17.88
C ARG A 453 32.68 33.32 18.65
N LYS A 454 31.47 33.72 19.07
CA LYS A 454 31.27 34.92 19.92
C LYS A 454 31.67 34.69 21.38
N GLN A 455 31.69 33.44 21.86
CA GLN A 455 31.94 32.99 23.24
C GLN A 455 30.93 33.48 24.30
N ARG A 456 30.39 34.70 24.15
CA ARG A 456 29.35 35.29 25.00
C ARG A 456 28.04 35.40 24.22
N VAL A 457 26.96 34.95 24.83
CA VAL A 457 25.62 34.93 24.25
C VAL A 457 24.76 35.98 24.93
N THR A 458 24.12 36.84 24.14
CA THR A 458 23.26 37.93 24.64
C THR A 458 21.80 37.49 24.76
N PHE A 459 20.98 38.31 25.42
CA PHE A 459 19.52 38.12 25.48
C PHE A 459 18.89 38.06 24.08
N ASP A 460 19.35 38.89 23.13
CA ASP A 460 18.86 38.91 21.76
C ASP A 460 19.17 37.60 21.02
N ASP A 461 20.38 37.07 21.20
CA ASP A 461 20.78 35.78 20.62
C ASP A 461 19.89 34.64 21.16
N MET A 462 19.61 34.62 22.47
CA MET A 462 18.73 33.61 23.10
C MET A 462 17.27 33.76 22.67
N THR A 463 16.79 35.01 22.53
CA THR A 463 15.43 35.27 22.03
C THR A 463 15.30 34.86 20.57
N TYR A 464 16.33 35.07 19.75
CA TYR A 464 16.39 34.57 18.38
C TYR A 464 16.33 33.04 18.34
N LEU A 465 17.10 32.33 19.17
CA LEU A 465 17.05 30.87 19.24
C LEU A 465 15.67 30.37 19.71
N SER A 466 15.08 31.05 20.70
CA SER A 466 13.76 30.72 21.23
C SER A 466 12.67 30.83 20.16
N THR A 467 12.66 31.95 19.43
CA THR A 467 11.66 32.22 18.39
C THR A 467 11.82 31.33 17.16
N ASN A 468 13.06 30.96 16.80
CA ASN A 468 13.33 30.18 15.59
C ASN A 468 13.36 28.66 15.78
N TYR A 469 13.72 28.15 16.96
CA TYR A 469 13.96 26.71 17.18
C TYR A 469 13.26 26.10 18.40
N PHE A 470 13.23 26.79 19.55
CA PHE A 470 12.75 26.17 20.81
C PHE A 470 11.27 26.37 21.09
N SER A 471 10.64 27.42 20.55
CA SER A 471 9.20 27.64 20.72
C SER A 471 8.38 26.55 20.05
N HIS A 472 7.26 26.14 20.66
CA HIS A 472 6.29 25.24 20.03
C HIS A 472 5.72 25.80 18.72
N LEU A 473 5.76 27.12 18.53
CA LEU A 473 5.32 27.80 17.31
C LEU A 473 6.48 28.17 16.39
N ALA A 474 7.71 27.73 16.71
CA ALA A 474 8.90 28.03 15.95
C ALA A 474 8.81 27.49 14.51
N PRO A 475 9.36 28.22 13.52
CA PRO A 475 9.42 27.78 12.14
C PRO A 475 10.33 26.56 11.94
N TYR A 476 11.37 26.41 12.76
CA TYR A 476 12.34 25.31 12.71
C TYR A 476 12.33 24.57 14.05
N SER A 477 11.14 24.18 14.52
CA SER A 477 10.99 23.44 15.77
C SER A 477 11.80 22.14 15.71
N ILE A 478 12.88 22.09 16.48
CA ILE A 478 13.76 20.92 16.55
C ILE A 478 13.18 19.90 17.53
N ASN A 479 13.53 18.62 17.38
CA ASN A 479 13.21 17.58 18.35
C ASN A 479 14.44 17.30 19.24
N LEU A 480 14.43 17.84 20.46
CA LEU A 480 15.49 17.65 21.45
C LEU A 480 14.96 16.93 22.71
N PRO A 481 15.82 16.31 23.52
CA PRO A 481 15.43 15.80 24.83
C PRO A 481 14.87 16.89 25.75
N ALA A 482 13.96 16.53 26.67
CA ALA A 482 13.30 17.47 27.57
C ALA A 482 14.28 18.31 28.42
N PHE A 483 15.41 17.72 28.84
CA PHE A 483 16.41 18.44 29.63
C PHE A 483 17.02 19.63 28.87
N CYS A 484 17.17 19.54 27.54
CA CYS A 484 17.67 20.66 26.73
C CYS A 484 16.70 21.84 26.76
N TYR A 485 15.40 21.59 26.70
CA TYR A 485 14.38 22.65 26.80
C TYR A 485 14.36 23.28 28.18
N THR A 486 14.43 22.47 29.24
CA THR A 486 14.46 22.97 30.61
C THR A 486 15.70 23.84 30.83
N GLN A 487 16.88 23.36 30.42
CA GLN A 487 18.13 24.12 30.49
C GLN A 487 18.03 25.43 29.71
N PHE A 488 17.58 25.37 28.45
CA PHE A 488 17.41 26.57 27.62
C PHE A 488 16.45 27.59 28.24
N THR A 489 15.33 27.11 28.80
CA THR A 489 14.31 27.98 29.44
C THR A 489 14.85 28.64 30.70
N LEU A 490 15.65 27.92 31.50
CA LEU A 490 16.32 28.49 32.68
C LEU A 490 17.31 29.60 32.28
N LEU A 491 18.14 29.36 31.27
CA LEU A 491 19.10 30.33 30.76
C LEU A 491 18.40 31.59 30.21
N LEU A 492 17.33 31.39 29.43
CA LEU A 492 16.52 32.50 28.91
C LEU A 492 15.81 33.25 30.04
N GLY A 493 15.32 32.56 31.06
CA GLY A 493 14.69 33.16 32.24
C GLY A 493 15.64 34.07 33.02
N ASN A 494 16.88 33.62 33.24
CA ASN A 494 17.91 34.43 33.90
C ASN A 494 18.21 35.72 33.12
N LEU A 495 18.39 35.62 31.81
CA LEU A 495 18.61 36.78 30.95
C LEU A 495 17.36 37.67 30.82
N THR A 496 16.16 37.13 31.01
CA THR A 496 14.93 37.94 31.04
C THR A 496 14.86 38.82 32.28
N LEU A 497 15.38 38.34 33.42
CA LEU A 497 15.49 39.12 34.65
C LEU A 497 16.62 40.16 34.54
N ASN A 498 17.72 39.81 33.88
CA ASN A 498 18.90 40.66 33.71
C ASN A 498 19.31 40.76 32.23
N PRO A 499 18.66 41.59 31.40
CA PRO A 499 18.87 41.62 29.94
C PRO A 499 20.25 42.10 29.50
N ASN A 500 20.98 42.80 30.38
CA ASN A 500 22.34 43.27 30.10
C ASN A 500 23.42 42.23 30.43
N GLU A 501 23.05 41.12 31.08
CA GLU A 501 23.99 40.03 31.34
C GLU A 501 24.24 39.22 30.06
N THR A 502 25.38 38.53 30.03
CA THR A 502 25.73 37.60 28.96
C THR A 502 26.08 36.27 29.57
N ILE A 503 25.63 35.18 28.95
CA ILE A 503 25.99 33.82 29.35
C ILE A 503 27.19 33.32 28.56
N SER A 504 27.97 32.43 29.18
CA SER A 504 29.06 31.72 28.49
C SER A 504 28.48 30.68 27.53
N PHE A 505 29.04 30.56 26.32
CA PHE A 505 28.60 29.54 25.35
C PHE A 505 28.72 28.11 25.89
N SER A 506 29.62 27.84 26.85
CA SER A 506 29.75 26.54 27.51
C SER A 506 28.44 26.04 28.13
N GLU A 507 27.53 26.94 28.52
CA GLU A 507 26.22 26.57 29.05
C GLU A 507 25.26 26.01 27.98
N LEU A 508 25.57 26.21 26.69
CA LEU A 508 24.83 25.66 25.55
C LEU A 508 25.48 24.39 24.97
N GLU A 509 26.61 23.93 25.51
CA GLU A 509 27.36 22.80 24.97
C GLU A 509 26.55 21.51 24.95
N ALA A 510 25.78 21.23 26.02
CA ALA A 510 24.90 20.07 26.08
C ALA A 510 23.84 20.07 24.96
N ILE A 511 23.31 21.24 24.61
CA ILE A 511 22.37 21.41 23.50
C ILE A 511 23.10 21.17 22.18
N LYS A 512 24.28 21.77 22.00
CA LYS A 512 25.10 21.59 20.80
C LYS A 512 25.40 20.11 20.53
N THR A 513 25.79 19.35 21.55
CA THR A 513 26.07 17.91 21.43
C THR A 513 24.85 17.12 20.94
N GLN A 514 23.65 17.44 21.43
CA GLN A 514 22.42 16.79 20.95
C GLN A 514 22.10 17.16 19.50
N VAL A 515 22.31 18.42 19.12
CA VAL A 515 22.16 18.89 17.74
C VAL A 515 23.15 18.19 16.80
N ILE A 516 24.40 18.02 17.21
CA ILE A 516 25.42 17.26 16.47
C ILE A 516 24.95 15.82 16.30
N THR A 517 24.46 15.17 17.37
CA THR A 517 23.93 13.81 17.32
C THR A 517 22.79 13.66 16.30
N ASN A 518 21.86 14.62 16.25
CA ASN A 518 20.78 14.63 15.24
C ASN A 518 21.32 14.81 13.80
N ASN A 519 22.34 15.65 13.62
CA ASN A 519 22.99 15.84 12.32
C ASN A 519 23.78 14.61 11.88
N LEU A 520 24.39 13.88 12.81
CA LEU A 520 25.11 12.64 12.55
C LEU A 520 24.21 11.54 12.03
N ASP A 521 22.97 11.46 12.51
CA ASP A 521 21.98 10.55 11.94
C ASP A 521 21.73 10.86 10.45
N THR A 522 21.55 12.13 10.10
CA THR A 522 21.39 12.58 8.70
C THR A 522 22.65 12.32 7.87
N TYR A 523 23.83 12.62 8.43
CA TYR A 523 25.12 12.39 7.78
C TYR A 523 25.39 10.91 7.51
N SER A 524 25.04 10.02 8.44
CA SER A 524 25.23 8.56 8.30
C SER A 524 24.48 7.98 7.10
N ARG A 525 23.38 8.62 6.66
CA ARG A 525 22.67 8.28 5.43
C ARG A 525 23.27 8.98 4.21
N LEU A 526 23.67 10.24 4.34
CA LEU A 526 24.35 10.99 3.27
C LEU A 526 25.59 10.24 2.75
N ILE A 527 26.42 9.68 3.62
CA ILE A 527 27.64 8.96 3.20
C ILE A 527 27.38 7.75 2.30
N LEU A 528 26.16 7.21 2.32
CA LEU A 528 25.77 6.08 1.49
C LEU A 528 25.36 6.48 0.07
N THR A 529 25.05 7.76 -0.14
CA THR A 529 24.64 8.33 -1.43
C THR A 529 25.80 8.38 -2.43
N ASP A 530 25.49 8.33 -3.71
CA ASP A 530 26.51 8.42 -4.76
C ASP A 530 27.07 9.86 -4.87
N GLU A 531 26.30 10.86 -4.46
CA GLU A 531 26.68 12.27 -4.41
C GLU A 531 27.78 12.51 -3.38
N CYS A 532 27.65 11.94 -2.17
CA CYS A 532 28.70 12.04 -1.17
C CYS A 532 29.97 11.28 -1.60
N LYS A 533 29.83 10.11 -2.23
CA LYS A 533 30.98 9.36 -2.78
C LYS A 533 31.72 10.15 -3.85
N LYS A 534 30.99 10.75 -4.80
CA LYS A 534 31.57 11.64 -5.82
C LYS A 534 32.26 12.84 -5.20
N TRP A 535 31.64 13.48 -4.20
CA TRP A 535 32.28 14.58 -3.48
C TRP A 535 33.56 14.11 -2.79
N LYS A 536 33.57 12.96 -2.12
CA LYS A 536 34.76 12.36 -1.49
C LYS A 536 35.87 12.10 -2.52
N GLU A 537 35.53 11.49 -3.66
CA GLU A 537 36.49 11.23 -4.76
C GLU A 537 37.11 12.55 -5.27
N VAL A 538 36.29 13.57 -5.53
CA VAL A 538 36.77 14.89 -5.99
C VAL A 538 37.64 15.57 -4.92
N SER A 539 37.23 15.51 -3.65
CA SER A 539 37.97 16.10 -2.53
C SER A 539 39.34 15.42 -2.35
N MET A 540 39.40 14.08 -2.46
CA MET A 540 40.67 13.34 -2.44
C MET A 540 41.58 13.76 -3.60
N LEU A 541 41.07 13.82 -4.82
CA LEU A 541 41.84 14.27 -5.99
C LEU A 541 42.35 15.71 -5.82
N GLN A 542 41.55 16.61 -5.27
CA GLN A 542 41.96 17.99 -4.98
C GLN A 542 43.07 18.05 -3.92
N GLN A 543 43.00 17.22 -2.88
CA GLN A 543 44.04 17.11 -1.86
C GLN A 543 45.35 16.59 -2.47
N GLU A 544 45.29 15.55 -3.30
CA GLU A 544 46.46 15.00 -4.02
C GLU A 544 47.10 16.04 -4.93
N LEU A 545 46.30 16.77 -5.72
CA LEU A 545 46.80 17.84 -6.60
C LEU A 545 47.44 18.99 -5.82
N ASN A 546 46.86 19.40 -4.70
CA ASN A 546 47.42 20.45 -3.84
C ASN A 546 48.75 20.02 -3.19
N ILE A 547 48.94 18.73 -2.90
CA ILE A 547 50.21 18.20 -2.40
C ILE A 547 51.28 18.24 -3.51
N VAL A 548 50.93 17.91 -4.75
CA VAL A 548 51.85 17.98 -5.89
C VAL A 548 52.31 19.43 -6.11
N HIS A 549 51.40 20.39 -6.10
CA HIS A 549 51.73 21.81 -6.27
C HIS A 549 52.58 22.41 -5.16
N LYS A 550 52.56 21.87 -3.94
CA LYS A 550 53.42 22.33 -2.84
C LYS A 550 54.83 21.74 -2.87
N LYS A 551 55.07 20.68 -3.66
CA LYS A 551 56.37 20.00 -3.77
C LYS A 551 57.20 20.48 -4.96
N VAL A 552 56.55 21.12 -5.94
CA VAL A 552 57.19 21.85 -7.05
C VAL A 552 57.42 23.28 -6.61
#